data_AF-A0A1I1HU83-F1
#
_entry.id   AF-A0A1I1HU83-F1
#
_cell.length_a   1.000
_cell.length_b   1.000
_cell.length_c   1.000
_cell.angle_alpha   90.00
_cell.angle_beta   90.00
_cell.angle_gamma   90.00
#
_symmetry.space_group_name_H-M   'P 1'
#
loop_
_entity.id
_entity.type
_entity.pdbx_description
1 polymer ?
#
loop_
_entity_poly.entity_id
_entity_poly.type
_entity_poly.pdbx_seq_one_letter_code
_entity_poly.pdbx_strand_id
1 'polypeptide(L)'
;MKNFILDSLGPFLYQLVFEPIICISFGLIGFYIFKKVWIAPVITMLFQISMSFYFMEMGISSWSLIFPFISFFIALSIHKTKI
;
A
#
# COMPACT_ATOMS: atom_id res chain seq x y z
N MET A 1 -4.78 -32.37 -8.98
CA MET A 1 -5.84 -31.85 -8.11
C MET A 1 -5.45 -30.43 -7.75
N LYS A 2 -6.14 -29.40 -8.28
CA LYS A 2 -5.87 -28.00 -7.94
C LYS A 2 -6.14 -27.81 -6.45
N ASN A 3 -5.17 -27.30 -5.70
CA ASN A 3 -5.35 -27.00 -4.29
C ASN A 3 -6.13 -25.69 -4.22
N PHE A 4 -7.45 -25.76 -4.17
CA PHE A 4 -8.35 -24.59 -4.09
C PHE A 4 -7.89 -23.54 -3.08
N ILE A 5 -7.32 -23.98 -1.95
CA ILE A 5 -6.73 -23.10 -0.94
C ILE A 5 -5.55 -22.30 -1.51
N LEU A 6 -4.57 -22.94 -2.15
CA LEU A 6 -3.42 -22.23 -2.70
C LEU A 6 -3.78 -21.42 -3.95
N ASP A 7 -4.63 -21.97 -4.81
CA ASP A 7 -4.96 -21.38 -6.12
C ASP A 7 -5.96 -20.22 -6.03
N SER A 8 -6.74 -20.11 -4.95
CA SER A 8 -7.74 -19.04 -4.76
C SER A 8 -7.51 -18.18 -3.51
N LEU A 9 -7.07 -18.75 -2.38
CA LEU A 9 -6.76 -17.92 -1.20
C LEU A 9 -5.41 -17.24 -1.31
N GLY A 10 -4.45 -17.79 -2.06
CA GLY A 10 -3.13 -17.19 -2.25
C GLY A 10 -3.20 -15.74 -2.78
N PRO A 11 -3.82 -15.51 -3.94
CA PRO A 11 -3.99 -14.16 -4.50
C PRO A 11 -4.80 -13.21 -3.60
N PHE A 12 -5.83 -13.74 -2.93
CA PHE A 12 -6.64 -12.94 -2.00
C PHE A 12 -5.85 -12.49 -0.76
N LEU A 13 -5.11 -13.40 -0.12
CA LEU A 13 -4.26 -13.07 1.03
C LEU A 13 -3.14 -12.11 0.65
N TYR A 14 -2.58 -12.25 -0.56
CA TYR A 14 -1.62 -11.30 -1.10
C TYR A 14 -2.20 -9.88 -1.16
N GLN A 15 -3.37 -9.72 -1.79
CA GLN A 15 -4.03 -8.41 -1.92
C GLN A 15 -4.51 -7.83 -0.59
N LEU A 16 -4.99 -8.65 0.34
CA LEU A 16 -5.59 -8.17 1.59
C LEU A 16 -4.56 -7.90 2.69
N VAL A 17 -3.43 -8.61 2.69
CA VAL A 17 -2.46 -8.56 3.79
C VAL A 17 -1.10 -8.07 3.30
N PHE A 18 -0.48 -8.78 2.36
CA PHE A 18 0.90 -8.50 1.99
C PHE A 18 1.05 -7.15 1.26
N GLU A 19 0.22 -6.92 0.25
CA GLU A 19 0.24 -5.71 -0.55
C GLU A 19 -0.01 -4.45 0.29
N PRO A 20 -1.05 -4.34 1.13
CA PRO A 20 -1.26 -3.17 1.98
C PRO A 20 -0.11 -2.93 2.95
N ILE A 21 0.41 -3.98 3.60
CA ILE A 21 1.52 -3.84 4.56
C ILE A 21 2.74 -3.25 3.86
N ILE A 22 3.13 -3.78 2.71
CA ILE A 22 4.32 -3.32 1.99
C ILE A 22 4.10 -1.88 1.48
N CYS A 23 3.00 -1.62 0.77
CA CYS A 23 2.74 -0.33 0.13
C CYS A 23 2.55 0.82 1.14
N ILE A 24 1.86 0.58 2.26
CA ILE A 24 1.70 1.58 3.31
C ILE A 24 3.03 1.80 4.03
N SER A 25 3.80 0.74 4.32
CA SER A 25 5.10 0.87 4.97
C SER A 25 6.06 1.74 4.18
N PHE A 26 6.16 1.57 2.86
CA PHE A 26 6.99 2.43 2.01
C PHE A 26 6.57 3.89 2.05
N GLY A 27 5.25 4.16 2.02
CA GLY A 27 4.74 5.52 2.17
C GLY A 27 5.13 6.16 3.50
N LEU A 28 4.95 5.42 4.59
CA LEU A 28 5.31 5.90 5.93
C LEU A 28 6.82 6.12 6.06
N ILE A 29 7.67 5.24 5.51
CA ILE A 29 9.13 5.44 5.46
C ILE A 29 9.46 6.76 4.77
N GLY A 30 8.83 7.03 3.63
CA GLY A 30 8.97 8.29 2.92
C GLY A 30 8.58 9.49 3.79
N PHE A 31 7.42 9.42 4.46
CA PHE A 31 7.03 10.44 5.44
C PHE A 31 8.07 10.61 6.56
N TYR A 32 8.65 9.53 7.09
CA TYR A 32 9.67 9.59 8.13
C TYR A 32 10.96 10.29 7.66
N ILE A 33 11.36 10.12 6.40
CA ILE A 33 12.54 10.76 5.82
C ILE A 33 12.29 12.23 5.54
N PHE A 34 11.20 12.54 4.83
CA PHE A 34 10.96 13.88 4.32
C PHE A 34 10.17 14.79 5.28
N LYS A 35 9.59 14.24 6.35
CA LYS A 35 8.80 14.94 7.38
C LYS A 35 7.56 15.68 6.86
N LYS A 36 7.02 15.33 5.70
CA LYS A 36 5.79 15.94 5.15
C LYS A 36 4.68 14.90 5.03
N VAL A 37 3.52 15.18 5.62
CA VAL A 37 2.39 14.23 5.68
C VAL A 37 1.92 13.78 4.29
N TRP A 38 1.89 14.68 3.31
CA TRP A 38 1.44 14.37 1.95
C TRP A 38 2.40 13.45 1.17
N ILE A 39 3.62 13.21 1.67
CA ILE A 39 4.56 12.29 1.02
C ILE A 39 4.15 10.83 1.24
N ALA A 40 3.51 10.52 2.36
CA ALA A 40 3.00 9.18 2.64
C ALA A 40 2.04 8.65 1.57
N PRO A 41 0.91 9.34 1.26
CA PRO A 41 0.00 8.88 0.21
C PRO A 41 0.66 8.85 -1.17
N VAL A 42 1.51 9.83 -1.51
CA VAL A 42 2.16 9.90 -2.83
C VAL A 42 3.07 8.70 -3.06
N ILE A 43 3.94 8.37 -2.10
CA ILE A 43 4.85 7.23 -2.24
C ILE A 43 4.08 5.91 -2.21
N THR A 44 3.07 5.76 -1.35
CA THR A 44 2.20 4.58 -1.36
C THR A 44 1.53 4.39 -2.73
N MET A 45 1.01 5.47 -3.33
CA MET A 45 0.35 5.42 -4.63
C MET A 45 1.33 5.04 -5.75
N LEU A 46 2.49 5.71 -5.79
CA LEU A 46 3.52 5.42 -6.79
C LEU A 46 4.01 3.98 -6.68
N PHE A 47 4.29 3.51 -5.46
CA PHE A 47 4.76 2.14 -5.23
C PHE A 47 3.71 1.11 -5.66
N GLN A 48 2.44 1.31 -5.29
CA GLN A 48 1.34 0.44 -5.70
C GLN A 48 1.21 0.38 -7.23
N ILE A 49 1.22 1.53 -7.90
CA ILE A 49 1.15 1.60 -9.37
C ILE A 49 2.35 0.90 -10.00
N SER A 50 3.57 1.11 -9.49
CA SER A 50 4.78 0.43 -9.96
C SER A 50 4.66 -1.09 -9.82
N MET A 51 4.12 -1.57 -8.70
CA MET A 51 3.87 -3.00 -8.49
C MET A 51 2.83 -3.54 -9.48
N SER A 52 1.71 -2.84 -9.68
CA SER A 52 0.70 -3.25 -10.68
C SER A 52 1.27 -3.33 -12.10
N PHE A 53 2.13 -2.37 -12.48
CA PHE A 53 2.81 -2.42 -13.78
C PHE A 53 3.83 -3.57 -13.88
N TYR A 54 4.62 -3.80 -12.83
CA TYR A 54 5.66 -4.83 -12.82
C TYR A 54 5.05 -6.24 -12.89
N PHE A 55 3.95 -6.47 -12.18
CA PHE A 55 3.32 -7.79 -12.12
C PHE A 55 2.34 -8.06 -13.29
N MET A 56 2.13 -7.12 -14.23
CA MET A 56 1.39 -7.18 -15.52
C MET A 56 -0.01 -7.82 -15.58
N GLU A 57 -0.47 -8.53 -14.55
CA GLU A 57 -1.71 -9.33 -14.57
C GLU A 57 -2.83 -8.75 -13.72
N MET A 58 -2.55 -7.75 -12.90
CA MET A 58 -3.53 -7.09 -12.05
C MET A 58 -3.64 -5.64 -12.46
N GLY A 59 -4.68 -5.30 -13.22
CA GLY A 59 -4.99 -3.90 -13.57
C GLY A 59 -5.08 -3.00 -12.33
N ILE A 60 -5.24 -1.69 -12.54
CA ILE A 60 -5.33 -0.72 -11.44
C ILE A 60 -6.52 -1.08 -10.54
N SER A 61 -6.22 -1.56 -9.34
CA SER A 61 -7.21 -1.93 -8.33
C SER A 61 -7.76 -0.71 -7.59
N SER A 62 -8.96 -0.82 -7.04
CA SER A 62 -9.51 0.17 -6.10
C SER A 62 -8.61 0.37 -4.88
N TRP A 63 -7.80 -0.63 -4.53
CA TRP A 63 -6.76 -0.57 -3.51
C TRP A 63 -5.73 0.55 -3.77
N SER A 64 -5.49 0.90 -5.03
CA SER A 64 -4.60 2.00 -5.42
C SER A 64 -5.08 3.37 -4.99
N LEU A 65 -6.36 3.53 -4.66
CA LEU A 65 -6.89 4.73 -4.02
C LEU A 65 -6.94 4.57 -2.49
N ILE A 66 -7.37 3.40 -2.00
CA ILE A 66 -7.59 3.15 -0.57
C ILE A 66 -6.28 3.22 0.22
N PHE A 67 -5.20 2.58 -0.25
CA PHE A 67 -3.94 2.54 0.50
C PHE A 67 -3.30 3.92 0.69
N PRO A 68 -3.23 4.81 -0.32
CA PRO A 68 -2.80 6.18 -0.12
C PRO A 68 -3.60 6.93 0.96
N PHE A 69 -4.94 6.81 0.98
CA PHE A 69 -5.75 7.45 2.01
C PHE A 69 -5.42 6.92 3.42
N ILE A 70 -5.29 5.61 3.58
CA ILE A 70 -4.89 5.01 4.87
C ILE A 70 -3.51 5.53 5.30
N SER A 71 -2.54 5.52 4.38
CA SER A 71 -1.18 6.02 4.59
C SER A 71 -1.18 7.49 5.04
N PHE A 72 -2.01 8.33 4.41
CA PHE A 72 -2.21 9.73 4.80
C PHE A 72 -2.76 9.87 6.22
N PHE A 73 -3.81 9.14 6.59
CA PHE A 73 -4.39 9.22 7.93
C PHE A 73 -3.43 8.74 9.04
N ILE A 74 -2.64 7.70 8.76
CA ILE A 74 -1.61 7.23 9.69
C ILE A 74 -0.52 8.29 9.85
N ALA A 75 0.01 8.83 8.75
CA ALA A 75 1.03 9.88 8.78
C ALA A 75 0.51 11.14 9.49
N LEU A 76 -0.75 11.52 9.26
CA LEU A 76 -1.40 12.64 9.93
C LEU A 76 -1.51 12.42 11.44
N SER A 77 -1.89 11.22 11.86
CA SER A 77 -1.97 10.85 13.27
C SER A 77 -0.60 10.93 13.94
N ILE A 78 0.45 10.39 13.31
CA ILE A 78 1.83 10.43 13.83
C ILE A 78 2.35 11.87 13.91
N HIS A 79 2.06 12.69 12.89
CA HIS A 79 2.52 14.08 12.84
C HIS A 79 1.89 14.92 13.96
N LYS A 80 0.59 14.76 14.21
CA LYS A 80 -0.12 15.47 15.29
C LYS A 80 0.42 15.14 16.69
N THR A 81 0.91 13.93 16.91
CA THR A 81 1.45 13.51 18.22
C THR A 81 2.87 14.04 18.49
N LYS A 82 3.59 14.55 17.48
CA LYS A 82 4.97 15.05 17.61
C LYS A 82 5.09 16.58 17.68
N ILE A 83 3.97 17.29 17.69
CA ILE A 83 3.86 18.74 17.92
C ILE A 83 3.25 18.93 19.31
#